data_AF-A0A3C0G563-F1
#
_entry.id   AF-A0A3C0G563-F1
#
_cell.length_a   1.000
_cell.length_b   1.000
_cell.length_c   1.000
_cell.angle_alpha   90.00
_cell.angle_beta   90.00
_cell.angle_gamma   90.00
#
_symmetry.space_group_name_H-M   'P 1'
#
loop_
_entity.id
_entity.type
_entity.pdbx_description
1 polymer ?
#
loop_
_entity_poly.entity_id
_entity_poly.type
_entity_poly.pdbx_seq_one_letter_code
_entity_poly.pdbx_strand_id
1 'polypeptide(L)'
;MNNINLKIEQLENRAYKKSLDNAGQYLKGSELYSKKISDNVYIVFNHYNKGKKEYLQGFDCWISTYKSENEIGKSKANSNDVIKLSFDFEEDWLLLNSRIDEVQRTNV
;
A
#
# COMPACT_ATOMS: atom_id res chain seq x y z
N MET A 1 -13.01 -5.38 14.65
CA MET A 1 -13.43 -4.04 15.15
C MET A 1 -12.74 -3.01 14.27
N ASN A 2 -13.45 -2.15 13.53
CA ASN A 2 -12.88 -1.49 12.35
C ASN A 2 -12.06 -0.22 12.65
N ASN A 3 -11.12 -0.27 13.60
CA ASN A 3 -10.38 0.92 14.05
C ASN A 3 -9.32 1.37 13.03
N ILE A 4 -9.57 2.46 12.31
CA ILE A 4 -8.64 2.98 11.29
C ILE A 4 -7.29 3.38 11.88
N ASN A 5 -7.25 3.92 13.11
CA ASN A 5 -5.98 4.30 13.74
C ASN A 5 -5.13 3.07 14.05
N LEU A 6 -5.74 1.97 14.53
CA LEU A 6 -5.01 0.71 14.73
C LEU A 6 -4.45 0.16 13.42
N LYS A 7 -5.15 0.32 12.29
CA LYS A 7 -4.65 -0.10 10.96
C LYS A 7 -3.45 0.75 10.53
N ILE A 8 -3.48 2.06 10.78
CA ILE A 8 -2.35 2.96 10.51
C ILE A 8 -1.15 2.61 11.38
N GLU A 9 -1.33 2.44 12.69
CA GLU A 9 -0.27 2.01 13.62
C GLU A 9 0.35 0.69 13.16
N GLN A 10 -0.48 -0.25 12.68
CA GLN A 10 -0.02 -1.51 12.11
C GLN A 10 0.89 -1.34 10.89
N LEU A 11 0.66 -0.34 10.03
CA LEU A 11 1.53 -0.02 8.90
C LEU A 11 2.82 0.65 9.38
N GLU A 12 2.71 1.60 10.30
CA GLU A 12 3.86 2.34 10.88
C GLU A 12 4.81 1.39 11.62
N ASN A 13 4.29 0.49 12.46
CA ASN A 13 5.05 -0.53 13.17
C ASN A 13 5.74 -1.54 12.23
N ARG A 14 5.23 -1.68 11.00
CA ARG A 14 5.83 -2.51 9.95
C ARG A 14 6.79 -1.73 9.03
N ALA A 15 7.13 -0.50 9.42
CA ALA A 15 8.05 0.42 8.73
C ALA A 15 7.59 0.84 7.33
N TYR A 16 6.27 0.97 7.12
CA TYR A 16 5.75 1.62 5.92
C TYR A 16 5.94 3.13 6.02
N LYS A 17 6.43 3.75 4.94
CA LYS A 17 6.63 5.19 4.85
C LYS A 17 5.41 5.88 4.28
N LYS A 18 5.03 6.99 4.91
CA LYS A 18 3.86 7.77 4.55
C LYS A 18 4.17 8.78 3.45
N SER A 19 3.27 8.92 2.48
CA SER A 19 3.30 9.97 1.46
C SER A 19 1.86 10.34 1.01
N LEU A 20 1.73 11.20 0.00
CA LEU A 20 0.45 11.59 -0.59
C LEU A 20 0.42 11.20 -2.07
N ASP A 21 -0.71 10.72 -2.55
CA ASP A 21 -0.93 10.40 -3.95
C ASP A 21 -1.26 11.65 -4.79
N ASN A 22 -0.27 12.50 -5.04
CA ASN A 22 -0.44 13.68 -5.90
C ASN A 22 -0.62 13.30 -7.38
N ALA A 23 -0.02 12.18 -7.80
CA ALA A 23 -0.14 11.64 -9.17
C ALA A 23 -1.53 11.08 -9.47
N GLY A 24 -2.26 10.63 -8.44
CA GLY A 24 -3.58 9.99 -8.59
C GLY A 24 -3.50 8.59 -9.18
N GLN A 25 -2.43 7.84 -8.89
CA GLN A 25 -2.27 6.46 -9.36
C GLN A 25 -3.28 5.52 -8.69
N TYR A 26 -3.58 5.75 -7.41
CA TYR A 26 -4.45 4.91 -6.59
C TYR A 26 -5.74 5.65 -6.24
N LEU A 27 -5.59 6.84 -5.66
CA LEU A 27 -6.68 7.77 -5.36
C LEU A 27 -6.08 9.15 -5.10
N LYS A 28 -6.33 10.12 -5.99
CA LYS A 28 -5.71 11.44 -5.92
C LYS A 28 -5.94 12.11 -4.55
N GLY A 29 -4.85 12.55 -3.93
CA GLY A 29 -4.84 13.20 -2.62
C GLY A 29 -4.98 12.26 -1.42
N SER A 30 -5.07 10.93 -1.64
CA SER A 30 -5.08 9.96 -0.55
C SER A 30 -3.71 9.83 0.12
N GLU A 31 -3.71 9.40 1.37
CA GLU A 31 -2.47 9.01 2.05
C GLU A 31 -2.03 7.65 1.56
N LEU A 32 -0.74 7.55 1.23
CA LEU A 32 -0.08 6.34 0.83
C LEU A 32 0.84 5.85 1.94
N TYR A 33 0.93 4.53 2.10
CA TYR A 33 1.87 3.86 2.98
C TYR A 33 2.63 2.84 2.15
N SER A 34 3.94 3.05 1.98
CA SER A 34 4.75 2.26 1.06
C SER A 34 5.96 1.63 1.70
N LYS A 35 6.37 0.45 1.22
CA LYS A 35 7.54 -0.27 1.70
C LYS A 35 8.24 -1.01 0.55
N LYS A 36 9.55 -0.84 0.42
CA LYS A 36 10.36 -1.57 -0.57
C LYS A 36 10.41 -3.06 -0.20
N ILE A 37 10.20 -3.94 -1.19
CA ILE A 37 10.29 -5.40 -1.02
C ILE A 37 11.33 -6.05 -1.94
N SER A 38 11.66 -5.41 -3.05
CA SER A 38 12.72 -5.81 -3.97
C SER A 38 13.21 -4.57 -4.73
N ASP A 39 14.18 -4.73 -5.62
CA ASP A 39 14.68 -3.59 -6.40
C ASP A 39 13.58 -2.96 -7.23
N ASN A 40 13.34 -1.68 -6.96
CA ASN A 40 12.30 -0.87 -7.59
C ASN A 40 10.86 -1.38 -7.38
N VAL A 41 10.64 -2.42 -6.55
CA VAL A 41 9.30 -2.97 -6.25
C VAL A 41 8.90 -2.63 -4.81
N TYR A 42 7.68 -2.13 -4.68
CA TYR A 42 7.12 -1.61 -3.43
C TYR A 42 5.73 -2.17 -3.18
N ILE A 43 5.42 -2.49 -1.93
CA ILE A 43 4.04 -2.57 -1.48
C ILE A 43 3.55 -1.15 -1.25
N VAL A 44 2.34 -0.85 -1.72
CA VAL A 44 1.69 0.45 -1.51
C VAL A 44 0.27 0.22 -1.02
N PHE A 45 -0.06 0.80 0.12
CA PHE A 45 -1.43 0.93 0.59
C PHE A 45 -1.94 2.35 0.35
N ASN A 46 -3.13 2.51 -0.22
CA ASN A 46 -3.83 3.79 -0.27
C ASN A 46 -4.98 3.81 0.72
N HIS A 47 -5.05 4.86 1.56
CA HIS A 47 -6.15 5.07 2.50
C HIS A 47 -7.31 5.78 1.80
N TYR A 48 -8.36 5.04 1.42
CA TYR A 48 -9.53 5.64 0.78
C TYR A 48 -10.49 6.28 1.79
N ASN A 49 -11.23 7.30 1.34
CA ASN A 49 -12.26 8.01 2.10
C ASN A 49 -11.81 8.59 3.46
N LYS A 50 -10.51 8.90 3.61
CA LYS A 50 -9.97 9.47 4.85
C LYS A 50 -10.83 10.63 5.38
N GLY A 51 -11.17 10.60 6.66
CA GLY A 51 -11.96 11.62 7.34
C GLY A 51 -13.49 11.48 7.16
N LYS A 52 -13.96 10.48 6.42
CA LYS A 52 -15.36 10.06 6.42
C LYS A 52 -15.68 9.20 7.64
N LYS A 53 -16.91 8.71 7.75
CA LYS A 53 -17.28 7.73 8.79
C LYS A 53 -16.41 6.48 8.66
N GLU A 54 -16.06 5.89 9.79
CA GLU A 54 -15.09 4.79 9.88
C GLU A 54 -15.41 3.59 8.97
N TYR A 55 -16.68 3.18 8.89
CA TYR A 55 -17.12 2.08 8.03
C TYR A 55 -17.04 2.37 6.52
N LEU A 56 -16.77 3.63 6.13
CA LEU A 56 -16.51 4.03 4.75
C LEU A 56 -15.02 4.14 4.44
N GLN A 57 -14.16 4.07 5.45
CA GLN A 57 -12.71 4.16 5.33
C GLN A 57 -12.07 2.78 5.25
N GLY A 58 -10.90 2.72 4.65
CA GLY A 58 -10.11 1.50 4.58
C GLY A 58 -8.92 1.67 3.65
N PHE A 59 -8.32 0.54 3.30
CA PHE A 59 -7.08 0.51 2.52
C PHE A 59 -7.21 -0.46 1.36
N ASP A 60 -6.72 -0.07 0.19
CA ASP A 60 -6.41 -1.03 -0.86
C ASP A 60 -4.91 -1.27 -0.90
N CYS A 61 -4.50 -2.47 -1.29
CA CYS A 61 -3.11 -2.93 -1.26
C CYS A 61 -2.65 -3.32 -2.66
N TRP A 62 -1.46 -2.86 -3.01
CA TRP A 62 -0.88 -2.98 -4.34
C TRP A 62 0.59 -3.38 -4.29
N ILE A 63 1.04 -4.06 -5.34
CA ILE A 63 2.46 -4.17 -5.69
C ILE A 63 2.71 -3.22 -6.85
N SER A 64 3.67 -2.32 -6.70
CA SER A 64 4.01 -1.35 -7.74
C SER A 64 5.50 -1.25 -7.96
N THR A 65 5.87 -1.02 -9.22
CA THR A 65 7.26 -0.79 -9.62
C THR A 65 7.48 0.69 -9.96
N TYR A 66 8.50 1.29 -9.37
CA TYR A 66 8.90 2.69 -9.60
C TYR A 66 10.39 2.78 -9.88
N LYS A 67 10.88 3.86 -10.49
CA LYS A 67 12.34 4.02 -10.68
C LYS A 67 13.07 4.26 -9.37
N SER A 68 12.37 4.82 -8.38
CA SER A 68 12.88 5.02 -7.03
C SER A 68 11.73 5.24 -6.04
N GLU A 69 12.00 5.09 -4.75
CA GLU A 69 11.02 5.31 -3.68
C GLU A 69 10.49 6.75 -3.67
N ASN A 70 11.31 7.72 -4.09
CA ASN A 70 10.97 9.14 -4.11
C ASN A 70 9.89 9.51 -5.13
N GLU A 71 9.59 8.63 -6.08
CA GLU A 71 8.55 8.79 -7.11
C GLU A 71 7.16 8.40 -6.62
N ILE A 72 7.07 7.60 -5.54
CA ILE A 72 5.80 7.12 -5.00
C ILE A 72 4.92 8.31 -4.61
N GLY A 73 3.72 8.36 -5.20
CA GLY A 73 2.77 9.45 -5.04
C GLY A 73 3.06 10.71 -5.86
N LYS A 74 4.20 10.81 -6.55
CA LYS A 74 4.57 11.96 -7.41
C LYS A 74 4.47 11.66 -8.90
N SER A 75 4.67 10.40 -9.29
CA SER A 75 4.47 9.91 -10.66
C SER A 75 3.68 8.60 -10.66
N LYS A 76 3.22 8.20 -11.86
CA LYS A 76 2.62 6.88 -12.06
C LYS A 76 3.69 5.80 -12.00
N ALA A 77 3.31 4.63 -11.49
CA ALA A 77 4.17 3.47 -11.45
C ALA A 77 4.45 2.95 -12.87
N ASN A 78 5.60 2.32 -13.07
CA ASN A 78 5.94 1.61 -14.32
C ASN A 78 5.05 0.38 -14.52
N SER A 79 4.73 -0.32 -13.42
CA SER A 79 3.73 -1.37 -13.35
C SER A 79 3.04 -1.29 -11.99
N ASN A 80 1.79 -1.76 -11.93
CA ASN A 80 0.98 -1.75 -10.72
C ASN A 80 -0.05 -2.86 -10.78
N ASP A 81 -0.02 -3.74 -9.78
CA ASP A 81 -0.92 -4.87 -9.65
C ASP A 81 -1.66 -4.80 -8.31
N VAL A 82 -2.98 -5.02 -8.37
CA VAL A 82 -3.81 -5.13 -7.17
C VAL A 82 -3.41 -6.41 -6.43
N ILE A 83 -3.09 -6.31 -5.14
CA ILE A 83 -3.10 -7.47 -4.25
C ILE A 83 -4.52 -7.68 -3.76
N LYS A 84 -5.12 -6.64 -3.17
CA LYS A 84 -6.42 -6.73 -2.53
C LYS A 84 -7.07 -5.36 -2.37
N LEU A 85 -8.31 -5.24 -2.81
CA LEU A 85 -9.16 -4.10 -2.50
C LEU A 85 -9.82 -4.32 -1.13
N SER A 86 -9.97 -3.24 -0.36
CA SER A 86 -10.50 -3.29 1.02
C SER A 86 -9.79 -4.33 1.89
N PHE A 87 -8.46 -4.20 1.97
CA PHE A 87 -7.57 -5.06 2.74
C PHE A 87 -8.00 -5.15 4.21
N ASP A 88 -8.19 -6.38 4.67
CA ASP A 88 -8.48 -6.70 6.06
C ASP A 88 -7.18 -6.95 6.83
N PHE A 89 -6.93 -6.14 7.85
CA PHE A 89 -5.70 -6.19 8.65
C PHE A 89 -5.69 -7.33 9.66
N GLU A 90 -6.79 -8.07 9.84
CA GLU A 90 -6.86 -9.27 10.66
C GLU A 90 -6.63 -10.52 9.80
N GLU A 91 -7.08 -10.51 8.54
CA GLU A 91 -7.14 -11.72 7.69
C GLU A 91 -6.12 -11.74 6.54
N ASP A 92 -5.84 -10.61 5.90
CA ASP A 92 -5.15 -10.58 4.59
C ASP A 92 -3.61 -10.51 4.68
N TRP A 93 -3.02 -10.48 5.88
CA TRP A 93 -1.55 -10.45 6.03
C TRP A 93 -0.86 -11.68 5.43
N LEU A 94 -1.50 -12.85 5.52
CA LEU A 94 -0.97 -14.08 4.93
C LEU A 94 -0.95 -13.99 3.40
N LEU A 95 -2.01 -13.43 2.79
CA LEU A 95 -2.08 -13.17 1.36
C LEU A 95 -0.93 -12.23 0.93
N LEU A 96 -0.77 -11.10 1.64
CA LEU A 96 0.31 -10.15 1.33
C LEU A 96 1.69 -10.80 1.38
N ASN A 97 1.98 -11.58 2.43
CA ASN A 97 3.27 -12.24 2.56
C ASN A 97 3.52 -13.24 1.43
N SER A 98 2.51 -14.03 1.04
CA SER A 98 2.62 -14.94 -0.12
C SER A 98 2.97 -14.20 -1.41
N ARG A 99 2.36 -13.03 -1.64
CA ARG A 99 2.63 -12.21 -2.83
C ARG A 99 4.02 -11.57 -2.79
N ILE A 100 4.50 -11.18 -1.61
CA ILE A 100 5.88 -10.69 -1.43
C ILE A 100 6.88 -11.81 -1.75
N ASP A 101 6.66 -13.02 -1.23
CA ASP A 101 7.54 -14.16 -1.47
C ASP A 101 7.63 -14.52 -2.96
N GLU A 102 6.51 -14.49 -3.69
CA GLU A 102 6.47 -14.73 -5.14
C GLU A 102 7.36 -13.73 -5.91
N VAL A 103 7.27 -12.44 -5.59
CA VAL A 103 8.10 -11.38 -6.20
C VAL A 103 9.57 -11.62 -5.88
N GLN A 104 9.89 -11.91 -4.63
CA GLN A 104 11.28 -12.09 -4.20
C GLN A 104 11.92 -13.34 -4.81
N ARG A 105 11.18 -14.44 -5.00
CA ARG A 105 11.70 -15.64 -5.67
C ARG A 105 11.96 -15.43 -7.17
N THR A 106 11.19 -14.58 -7.83
CA THR A 106 11.32 -14.33 -9.28
C THR A 106 12.53 -13.44 -9.60
N ASN A 107 13.04 -12.70 -8.61
CA ASN A 107 14.18 -11.80 -8.75
C ASN A 107 15.52 -12.41 -8.26
N VAL A 108 15.55 -13.72 -7.98
CA VAL A 108 16.76 -14.50 -7.64
C VAL A 108 17.26 -15.28 -8.84
#